data_AF-A0A963A027-F1
#
_entry.id   AF-A0A963A027-F1
#
_cell.length_a   1.000
_cell.length_b   1.000
_cell.length_c   1.000
_cell.angle_alpha   90.00
_cell.angle_beta   90.00
_cell.angle_gamma   90.00
#
_symmetry.space_group_name_H-M   'P 1'
#
loop_
_entity.id
_entity.type
_entity.pdbx_description
1 polymer ?
#
loop_
_entity_poly.entity_id
_entity_poly.type
_entity_poly.pdbx_seq_one_letter_code
_entity_poly.pdbx_strand_id
1 'polypeptide(L)'
;MNSAKIIVIDDDPTGSQTVHSCLLLTRWDKQTIVQALRDDAPLFFILSNTRAFDADRAAAVTRQICVNIRHALKQLRAQGMNIAPIIVSRSDSTLRGHYPVETDVIARELGPFDAHFLVPAFFEGGRITRDATHYLIVEGRPVPVHETEFARDSVFGFSSAFLPDYAEEKTGGRIRASDVRRFDLAKVRGDVRAELRGLSGNTCCVVDAIEQPDLDGFCRQITEITAEGKRFLFRSAASLLTSLAALPPQPTPPERMAVYSRNNNPGAVIVGSYVAKSTRQLTALMALPGISAIEVEVDRIQQDREIHLQQVLHSAATAFDAGLITVIHTSRGERVFGDSTERLAFGEQVSAFLVD
;
A
#
# COMPACT_ATOMS: atom_id res chain seq x y z
N MET A 1 -1.38 -27.76 3.71
CA MET A 1 -2.19 -27.03 4.71
C MET A 1 -2.71 -25.79 4.01
N ASN A 2 -4.02 -25.53 4.07
CA ASN A 2 -4.58 -24.35 3.41
C ASN A 2 -4.22 -23.14 4.27
N SER A 3 -3.22 -22.35 3.83
CA SER A 3 -2.87 -21.09 4.49
C SER A 3 -4.10 -20.17 4.49
N ALA A 4 -4.32 -19.42 5.58
CA ALA A 4 -5.44 -18.50 5.67
C ALA A 4 -5.33 -17.46 4.54
N LYS A 5 -6.43 -17.23 3.80
CA LYS A 5 -6.47 -16.20 2.76
C LYS A 5 -6.27 -14.82 3.42
N ILE A 6 -5.42 -13.98 2.84
CA ILE A 6 -5.15 -12.62 3.34
C ILE A 6 -5.87 -11.63 2.43
N ILE A 7 -6.70 -10.77 3.01
CA ILE A 7 -7.35 -9.69 2.28
C ILE A 7 -6.73 -8.37 2.72
N VAL A 8 -6.04 -7.71 1.79
CA VAL A 8 -5.40 -6.42 2.04
C VAL A 8 -6.31 -5.31 1.50
N ILE A 9 -6.75 -4.40 2.35
CA ILE A 9 -7.41 -3.16 1.98
C ILE A 9 -6.34 -2.07 2.02
N ASP A 10 -5.96 -1.58 0.86
CA ASP A 10 -4.82 -0.68 0.67
C ASP A 10 -5.30 0.75 0.41
N ASP A 11 -4.95 1.66 1.31
CA ASP A 11 -5.38 3.06 1.28
C ASP A 11 -4.69 3.90 0.20
N ASP A 12 -3.69 3.34 -0.49
CA ASP A 12 -2.84 4.02 -1.50
C ASP A 12 -2.27 2.99 -2.52
N PRO A 13 -2.18 3.32 -3.83
CA PRO A 13 -1.70 2.41 -4.89
C PRO A 13 -0.26 1.89 -4.73
N THR A 14 0.52 2.44 -3.80
CA THR A 14 1.92 2.05 -3.59
C THR A 14 2.14 0.82 -2.71
N GLY A 15 1.10 0.16 -2.21
CA GLY A 15 1.30 -0.84 -1.14
C GLY A 15 1.57 -2.27 -1.49
N SER A 16 1.43 -2.65 -2.76
CA SER A 16 1.77 -3.99 -3.24
C SER A 16 3.27 -4.19 -3.50
N GLN A 17 4.12 -3.21 -3.19
CA GLN A 17 5.53 -3.16 -3.63
C GLN A 17 6.43 -4.29 -3.11
N THR A 18 6.08 -4.94 -2.00
CA THR A 18 6.92 -5.96 -1.34
C THR A 18 6.50 -7.40 -1.64
N VAL A 19 5.47 -7.58 -2.48
CA VAL A 19 4.90 -8.89 -2.83
C VAL A 19 4.68 -9.01 -4.33
N HIS A 20 4.46 -10.23 -4.83
CA HIS A 20 4.26 -10.51 -6.25
C HIS A 20 3.25 -11.63 -6.46
N SER A 21 2.89 -11.89 -7.72
CA SER A 21 2.05 -13.03 -8.11
C SER A 21 0.71 -13.10 -7.36
N CYS A 22 0.11 -11.94 -7.06
CA CYS A 22 -1.18 -11.82 -6.40
C CYS A 22 -2.06 -10.79 -7.13
N LEU A 23 -3.37 -10.88 -6.95
CA LEU A 23 -4.31 -9.96 -7.56
C LEU A 23 -4.30 -8.59 -6.87
N LEU A 24 -4.33 -7.52 -7.67
CA LEU A 24 -4.59 -6.15 -7.25
C LEU A 24 -5.93 -5.71 -7.84
N LEU A 25 -6.96 -5.63 -6.99
CA LEU A 25 -8.30 -5.28 -7.41
C LEU A 25 -8.50 -3.75 -7.37
N THR A 26 -8.82 -3.17 -8.53
CA THR A 26 -9.20 -1.76 -8.66
C THR A 26 -10.72 -1.55 -8.54
N ARG A 27 -11.46 -2.64 -8.33
CA ARG A 27 -12.91 -2.69 -8.12
C ARG A 27 -13.23 -3.74 -7.06
N TRP A 28 -14.29 -3.54 -6.30
CA TRP A 28 -14.65 -4.40 -5.16
C TRP A 28 -16.12 -4.81 -5.19
N ASP A 29 -16.69 -5.00 -6.38
CA ASP A 29 -17.97 -5.66 -6.49
C ASP A 29 -17.87 -7.12 -6.02
N LYS A 30 -19.02 -7.69 -5.67
CA LYS A 30 -19.10 -9.02 -5.03
C LYS A 30 -18.50 -10.11 -5.92
N GLN A 31 -18.68 -10.02 -7.24
CA GLN A 31 -18.19 -11.05 -8.16
C GLN A 31 -16.67 -11.00 -8.28
N THR A 32 -16.09 -9.82 -8.39
CA THR A 32 -14.64 -9.61 -8.39
C THR A 32 -14.00 -10.14 -7.10
N ILE A 33 -14.60 -9.90 -5.94
CA ILE A 33 -14.10 -10.44 -4.66
C ILE A 33 -14.23 -11.96 -4.60
N VAL A 34 -15.32 -12.55 -5.09
CA VAL A 34 -15.48 -14.01 -5.17
C VAL A 34 -14.40 -14.64 -6.05
N GLN A 35 -14.07 -14.00 -7.19
CA GLN A 35 -12.98 -14.44 -8.05
C GLN A 35 -11.65 -14.42 -7.30
N ALA A 36 -11.34 -13.31 -6.62
CA ALA A 36 -10.08 -13.19 -5.88
C ALA A 36 -9.97 -14.13 -4.68
N LEU A 37 -11.07 -14.41 -3.98
CA LEU A 37 -11.10 -15.40 -2.89
C LEU A 37 -10.82 -16.84 -3.38
N ARG A 38 -11.09 -17.13 -4.65
CA ARG A 38 -10.84 -18.42 -5.30
C ARG A 38 -9.46 -18.52 -5.95
N ASP A 39 -8.74 -17.40 -6.08
CA ASP A 39 -7.40 -17.39 -6.64
C ASP A 39 -6.44 -18.23 -5.79
N ASP A 40 -5.44 -18.84 -6.42
CA ASP A 40 -4.46 -19.69 -5.72
C ASP A 40 -3.53 -18.89 -4.81
N ALA A 41 -3.29 -17.61 -5.11
CA ALA A 41 -2.43 -16.75 -4.30
C ALA A 41 -2.96 -16.66 -2.85
N PRO A 42 -2.08 -16.67 -1.83
CA PRO A 42 -2.49 -16.62 -0.44
C PRO A 42 -3.06 -15.25 -0.05
N LEU A 43 -2.85 -14.22 -0.88
CA LEU A 43 -3.32 -12.87 -0.66
C LEU A 43 -3.87 -12.22 -1.92
N PHE A 44 -4.69 -11.19 -1.74
CA PHE A 44 -5.00 -10.21 -2.76
C PHE A 44 -5.23 -8.83 -2.14
N PHE A 45 -5.09 -7.80 -2.96
CA PHE A 45 -5.27 -6.41 -2.58
C PHE A 45 -6.59 -5.88 -3.13
N ILE A 46 -7.24 -5.03 -2.34
CA ILE A 46 -8.31 -4.14 -2.78
C ILE A 46 -7.76 -2.72 -2.62
N LEU A 47 -7.52 -2.06 -3.74
CA LEU A 47 -7.07 -0.68 -3.74
C LEU A 47 -8.25 0.25 -3.43
N SER A 48 -8.35 0.70 -2.18
CA SER A 48 -9.42 1.61 -1.74
C SER A 48 -9.10 3.07 -2.06
N ASN A 49 -7.80 3.41 -2.15
CA ASN A 49 -7.29 4.77 -2.36
C ASN A 49 -7.88 5.79 -1.38
N THR A 50 -8.20 5.34 -0.17
CA THR A 50 -8.93 6.10 0.85
C THR A 50 -8.10 7.23 1.46
N ARG A 51 -6.77 7.20 1.33
CA ARG A 51 -5.89 8.28 1.78
C ARG A 51 -6.14 9.60 1.06
N ALA A 52 -6.64 9.55 -0.18
CA ALA A 52 -7.01 10.73 -0.97
C ALA A 52 -8.36 11.34 -0.59
N PHE A 53 -9.09 10.74 0.36
CA PHE A 53 -10.42 11.19 0.78
C PHE A 53 -10.41 11.79 2.18
N ASP A 54 -11.46 12.54 2.52
CA ASP A 54 -11.79 12.84 3.91
C ASP A 54 -12.22 11.58 4.69
N ALA A 55 -12.33 11.72 6.02
CA ALA A 55 -12.63 10.60 6.92
C ALA A 55 -14.00 9.96 6.66
N ASP A 56 -15.02 10.75 6.30
CA ASP A 56 -16.38 10.26 6.08
C ASP A 56 -16.45 9.42 4.81
N ARG A 57 -15.85 9.90 3.73
CA ARG A 57 -15.75 9.16 2.47
C ARG A 57 -14.84 7.96 2.61
N ALA A 58 -13.73 8.05 3.34
CA ALA A 58 -12.88 6.90 3.66
C ALA A 58 -13.65 5.82 4.42
N ALA A 59 -14.45 6.20 5.41
CA ALA A 59 -15.31 5.28 6.16
C ALA A 59 -16.38 4.64 5.26
N ALA A 60 -17.02 5.41 4.37
CA ALA A 60 -18.04 4.92 3.46
C ALA A 60 -17.47 3.88 2.46
N VAL A 61 -16.32 4.17 1.84
CA VAL A 61 -15.64 3.25 0.91
C VAL A 61 -15.19 1.98 1.63
N THR A 62 -14.55 2.13 2.80
CA THR A 62 -14.11 0.98 3.62
C THR A 62 -15.29 0.09 4.01
N ARG A 63 -16.43 0.69 4.39
CA ARG A 63 -17.66 -0.04 4.72
C ARG A 63 -18.20 -0.79 3.52
N GLN A 64 -18.24 -0.14 2.35
CA GLN A 64 -18.72 -0.78 1.13
C GLN A 64 -17.86 -1.99 0.75
N ILE A 65 -16.53 -1.88 0.87
CA ILE A 65 -15.59 -3.00 0.67
C ILE A 65 -15.91 -4.13 1.66
N CYS A 66 -16.00 -3.82 2.96
CA CYS A 66 -16.27 -4.82 4.00
C CYS A 66 -17.61 -5.53 3.83
N VAL A 67 -18.68 -4.81 3.49
CA VAL A 67 -19.98 -5.40 3.18
C VAL A 67 -19.87 -6.37 2.00
N ASN A 68 -19.17 -5.99 0.93
CA ASN A 68 -19.01 -6.87 -0.23
C ASN A 68 -18.13 -8.10 0.08
N ILE A 69 -17.07 -7.96 0.89
CA ILE A 69 -16.29 -9.08 1.41
C ILE A 69 -17.19 -10.05 2.20
N ARG A 70 -17.98 -9.54 3.14
CA ARG A 70 -18.90 -10.34 3.95
C ARG A 70 -19.92 -11.11 3.08
N HIS A 71 -20.45 -10.46 2.04
CA HIS A 71 -21.35 -11.11 1.08
C HIS A 71 -20.64 -12.23 0.30
N ALA A 72 -19.43 -11.97 -0.21
CA ALA A 72 -18.63 -12.95 -0.94
C ALA A 72 -18.27 -14.17 -0.07
N LEU A 73 -17.85 -13.94 1.18
CA LEU A 73 -17.57 -15.00 2.15
C LEU A 73 -18.81 -15.84 2.46
N LYS A 74 -19.98 -15.20 2.67
CA LYS A 74 -21.25 -15.91 2.90
C LYS A 74 -21.63 -16.77 1.69
N GLN A 75 -21.45 -16.24 0.48
CA GLN A 75 -21.72 -16.98 -0.75
C GLN A 75 -20.82 -18.21 -0.89
N LEU A 76 -19.51 -18.07 -0.69
CA LEU A 76 -18.57 -19.19 -0.76
C LEU A 76 -18.83 -20.23 0.33
N ARG A 77 -19.19 -19.79 1.55
CA ARG A 77 -19.59 -20.70 2.63
C ARG A 77 -20.82 -21.54 2.26
N ALA A 78 -21.81 -20.94 1.61
CA ALA A 78 -22.99 -21.68 1.09
C ALA A 78 -22.63 -22.72 0.00
N GLN A 79 -21.46 -22.58 -0.62
CA GLN A 79 -20.90 -23.52 -1.61
C GLN A 79 -19.90 -24.51 -0.97
N GLY A 80 -19.81 -24.57 0.36
CA GLY A 80 -18.89 -25.47 1.07
C GLY A 80 -17.47 -24.96 1.22
N MET A 81 -17.15 -23.73 0.78
CA MET A 81 -15.84 -23.10 0.96
C MET A 81 -15.85 -22.19 2.20
N ASN A 82 -15.36 -22.69 3.32
CA ASN A 82 -15.23 -21.91 4.54
C ASN A 82 -13.87 -21.17 4.59
N ILE A 83 -13.88 -19.88 4.25
CA ILE A 83 -12.69 -19.02 4.29
C ILE A 83 -12.80 -18.11 5.52
N ALA A 84 -11.81 -18.19 6.41
CA ALA A 84 -11.65 -17.27 7.53
C ALA A 84 -10.40 -16.40 7.25
N PRO A 85 -10.57 -15.24 6.60
CA PRO A 85 -9.41 -14.48 6.14
C PRO A 85 -8.76 -13.69 7.28
N ILE A 86 -7.45 -13.48 7.15
CA ILE A 86 -6.73 -12.42 7.88
C ILE A 86 -6.99 -11.11 7.13
N ILE A 87 -7.41 -10.07 7.87
CA ILE A 87 -7.68 -8.76 7.28
C ILE A 87 -6.53 -7.81 7.59
N VAL A 88 -6.02 -7.14 6.57
CA VAL A 88 -4.97 -6.12 6.69
C VAL A 88 -5.50 -4.80 6.15
N SER A 89 -5.67 -3.81 7.01
CA SER A 89 -5.74 -2.39 6.63
C SER A 89 -4.32 -1.90 6.41
N ARG A 90 -3.86 -1.95 5.16
CA ARG A 90 -2.50 -1.49 4.82
C ARG A 90 -2.51 0.02 4.63
N SER A 91 -1.49 0.66 5.18
CA SER A 91 -1.34 2.11 5.16
C SER A 91 0.12 2.54 5.16
N ASP A 92 0.36 3.84 5.36
CA ASP A 92 1.66 4.45 5.23
C ASP A 92 2.58 3.99 6.35
N SER A 93 3.82 3.68 5.98
CA SER A 93 4.86 3.36 6.96
C SER A 93 5.17 4.53 7.89
N THR A 94 4.92 5.78 7.48
CA THR A 94 5.07 6.95 8.36
C THR A 94 3.79 7.35 9.10
N LEU A 95 2.91 6.38 9.36
CA LEU A 95 1.68 6.49 10.16
C LEU A 95 0.57 7.38 9.61
N ARG A 96 0.76 8.00 8.44
CA ARG A 96 -0.29 8.80 7.80
C ARG A 96 -1.42 7.91 7.25
N GLY A 97 -2.65 8.31 7.50
CA GLY A 97 -3.85 7.66 6.99
C GLY A 97 -4.99 7.70 8.00
N HIS A 98 -6.12 7.11 7.62
CA HIS A 98 -7.37 7.18 8.37
C HIS A 98 -7.45 6.18 9.53
N TYR A 99 -6.37 6.04 10.31
CA TYR A 99 -6.42 5.33 11.59
C TYR A 99 -7.02 6.26 12.67
N PRO A 100 -8.00 5.80 13.46
CA PRO A 100 -8.57 4.44 13.52
C PRO A 100 -9.84 4.25 12.68
N VAL A 101 -10.30 5.24 11.91
CA VAL A 101 -11.55 5.19 11.14
C VAL A 101 -11.67 3.92 10.29
N GLU A 102 -10.64 3.57 9.52
CA GLU A 102 -10.64 2.38 8.66
C GLU A 102 -10.72 1.09 9.48
N THR A 103 -9.89 0.99 10.53
CA THR A 103 -9.88 -0.20 11.41
C THR A 103 -11.17 -0.35 12.20
N ASP A 104 -11.80 0.75 12.63
CA ASP A 104 -13.07 0.73 13.35
C ASP A 104 -14.21 0.27 12.43
N VAL A 105 -14.24 0.72 11.18
CA VAL A 105 -15.22 0.24 10.19
C VAL A 105 -15.03 -1.24 9.88
N ILE A 106 -13.78 -1.67 9.66
CA ILE A 106 -13.47 -3.10 9.44
C ILE A 106 -13.89 -3.94 10.64
N ALA A 107 -13.58 -3.50 11.87
CA ALA A 107 -13.96 -4.19 13.10
C ALA A 107 -15.48 -4.35 13.24
N ARG A 108 -16.26 -3.32 12.89
CA ARG A 108 -17.73 -3.37 12.93
C ARG A 108 -18.33 -4.29 11.87
N GLU A 109 -17.81 -4.28 10.64
CA GLU A 109 -18.42 -4.99 9.52
C GLU A 109 -17.94 -6.45 9.38
N LEU A 110 -16.67 -6.71 9.71
CA LEU A 110 -16.03 -8.01 9.54
C LEU A 110 -15.68 -8.69 10.87
N GLY A 111 -15.85 -8.02 12.01
CA GLY A 111 -15.60 -8.60 13.33
C GLY A 111 -16.58 -9.74 13.73
N PRO A 112 -16.51 -10.22 14.97
CA PRO A 112 -15.56 -9.80 16.01
C PRO A 112 -14.12 -10.22 15.69
N PHE A 113 -13.17 -9.41 16.15
CA PHE A 113 -11.74 -9.72 16.15
C PHE A 113 -11.25 -9.87 17.60
N ASP A 114 -10.30 -10.76 17.82
CA ASP A 114 -9.66 -10.96 19.11
C ASP A 114 -8.68 -9.82 19.43
N ALA A 115 -7.97 -9.32 18.41
CA ALA A 115 -7.05 -8.20 18.51
C ALA A 115 -6.88 -7.47 17.18
N HIS A 116 -6.42 -6.23 17.27
CA HIS A 116 -5.85 -5.51 16.13
C HIS A 116 -4.42 -5.08 16.43
N PHE A 117 -3.54 -5.19 15.43
CA PHE A 117 -2.10 -4.95 15.58
C PHE A 117 -1.66 -3.74 14.75
N LEU A 118 -0.89 -2.84 15.35
CA LEU A 118 -0.13 -1.79 14.67
C LEU A 118 1.25 -2.34 14.31
N VAL A 119 1.50 -2.50 13.01
CA VAL A 119 2.77 -3.01 12.47
C VAL A 119 3.28 -2.12 11.32
N PRO A 120 3.72 -0.89 11.60
CA PRO A 120 4.11 0.09 10.57
C PRO A 120 5.48 -0.16 9.93
N ALA A 121 6.18 -1.25 10.30
CA ALA A 121 7.51 -1.56 9.79
C ALA A 121 7.52 -1.74 8.26
N PHE A 122 8.51 -1.10 7.62
CA PHE A 122 8.79 -1.21 6.20
C PHE A 122 10.30 -1.08 5.96
N PHE A 123 11.00 -2.22 5.95
CA PHE A 123 12.46 -2.27 6.01
C PHE A 123 13.14 -1.70 4.76
N GLU A 124 12.59 -1.94 3.57
CA GLU A 124 13.09 -1.38 2.31
C GLU A 124 12.89 0.14 2.25
N GLY A 125 11.89 0.64 2.98
CA GLY A 125 11.71 2.05 3.27
C GLY A 125 12.56 2.56 4.42
N GLY A 126 13.31 1.73 5.14
CA GLY A 126 14.03 2.14 6.35
C GLY A 126 13.10 2.50 7.51
N ARG A 127 11.92 1.88 7.63
CA ARG A 127 11.01 2.07 8.76
C ARG A 127 11.07 0.88 9.70
N ILE A 128 11.40 1.13 10.96
CA ILE A 128 11.53 0.11 12.01
C ILE A 128 10.73 0.49 13.25
N THR A 129 10.32 -0.50 14.03
CA THR A 129 9.72 -0.28 15.35
C THR A 129 10.58 -0.97 16.41
N ARG A 130 10.99 -0.21 17.43
CA ARG A 130 11.78 -0.72 18.55
C ARG A 130 11.32 -0.07 19.85
N ASP A 131 11.14 -0.88 20.88
CA ASP A 131 10.61 -0.47 22.18
C ASP A 131 9.26 0.27 22.03
N ALA A 132 8.41 -0.24 21.12
CA ALA A 132 7.15 0.35 20.68
C ALA A 132 7.24 1.77 20.10
N THR A 133 8.44 2.28 19.84
CA THR A 133 8.66 3.55 19.14
C THR A 133 8.95 3.29 17.67
N HIS A 134 8.30 4.04 16.78
CA HIS A 134 8.48 3.91 15.35
C HIS A 134 9.49 4.92 14.78
N TYR A 135 10.40 4.47 13.94
CA TYR A 135 11.53 5.25 13.43
C TYR A 135 11.62 5.19 11.91
N LEU A 136 12.11 6.29 11.34
CA LEU A 136 12.62 6.38 9.98
C LEU A 136 14.15 6.43 10.02
N ILE A 137 14.82 5.57 9.26
CA ILE A 137 16.26 5.63 9.08
C ILE A 137 16.59 6.76 8.09
N VAL A 138 17.22 7.82 8.60
CA VAL A 138 17.72 8.97 7.82
C VAL A 138 19.23 8.99 7.95
N GLU A 139 19.95 8.91 6.81
CA GLU A 139 21.43 8.89 6.79
C GLU A 139 22.04 7.83 7.74
N GLY A 140 21.40 6.66 7.82
CA GLY A 140 21.83 5.55 8.68
C GLY A 140 21.48 5.69 10.17
N ARG A 141 20.77 6.75 10.57
CA ARG A 141 20.35 6.98 11.96
C ARG A 141 18.84 6.84 12.13
N PRO A 142 18.37 6.19 13.22
CA PRO A 142 16.94 6.13 13.51
C PRO A 142 16.44 7.48 14.02
N VAL A 143 15.53 8.10 13.28
CA VAL A 143 14.82 9.33 13.65
C VAL A 143 13.38 8.95 14.00
N PRO A 144 12.88 9.26 15.21
CA PRO A 144 11.47 9.03 15.55
C PRO A 144 10.54 9.69 14.55
N VAL A 145 9.50 8.99 14.08
CA VAL A 145 8.67 9.51 12.98
C VAL A 145 7.94 10.82 13.32
N HIS A 146 7.70 11.10 14.61
CA HIS A 146 7.10 12.36 15.07
C HIS A 146 8.02 13.59 14.90
N GLU A 147 9.33 13.40 14.77
CA GLU A 147 10.29 14.48 14.55
C GLU A 147 10.42 14.86 13.06
N THR A 148 9.97 13.98 12.17
CA THR A 148 10.02 14.14 10.72
C THR A 148 8.92 15.08 10.20
N GLU A 149 9.01 15.46 8.93
CA GLU A 149 7.98 16.22 8.23
C GLU A 149 6.62 15.50 8.16
N PHE A 150 6.61 14.17 8.19
CA PHE A 150 5.39 13.36 8.05
C PHE A 150 4.40 13.55 9.20
N ALA A 151 4.90 13.88 10.40
CA ALA A 151 4.07 14.13 11.58
C ALA A 151 3.39 15.50 11.55
N ARG A 152 3.89 16.42 10.70
CA ARG A 152 3.34 17.76 10.48
C ARG A 152 2.38 17.81 9.29
N ASP A 153 1.94 16.66 8.80
CA ASP A 153 0.95 16.53 7.73
C ASP A 153 -0.35 17.26 8.13
N SER A 154 -0.91 18.06 7.22
CA SER A 154 -2.08 18.89 7.50
C SER A 154 -3.37 18.10 7.71
N VAL A 155 -3.42 16.84 7.25
CA VAL A 155 -4.59 15.97 7.34
C VAL A 155 -4.36 14.86 8.37
N PHE A 156 -3.16 14.27 8.38
CA PHE A 156 -2.85 13.07 9.15
C PHE A 156 -1.82 13.27 10.26
N GLY A 157 -1.56 14.53 10.64
CA GLY A 157 -0.60 14.86 11.69
C GLY A 157 -0.80 14.08 12.99
N PHE A 158 0.30 13.91 13.71
CA PHE A 158 0.35 13.21 14.99
C PHE A 158 1.53 13.72 15.84
N SER A 159 1.46 13.53 17.15
CA SER A 159 2.44 14.11 18.09
C SER A 159 3.48 13.11 18.62
N SER A 160 3.21 11.81 18.58
CA SER A 160 4.07 10.79 19.17
C SER A 160 4.46 9.68 18.20
N ALA A 161 5.73 9.26 18.26
CA ALA A 161 6.19 8.03 17.60
C ALA A 161 6.11 6.80 18.50
N PHE A 162 5.84 6.97 19.80
CA PHE A 162 5.56 5.86 20.70
C PHE A 162 4.15 5.38 20.41
N LEU A 163 4.04 4.19 19.82
CA LEU A 163 2.80 3.70 19.20
C LEU A 163 1.63 3.55 20.18
N PRO A 164 1.83 3.25 21.49
CA PRO A 164 0.74 3.33 22.47
C PRO A 164 0.13 4.72 22.62
N ASP A 165 0.96 5.77 22.72
CA ASP A 165 0.50 7.16 22.82
C ASP A 165 -0.15 7.61 21.50
N TYR A 166 0.43 7.20 20.37
CA TYR A 166 -0.17 7.41 19.05
C TYR A 166 -1.57 6.78 18.96
N ALA A 167 -1.74 5.55 19.45
CA ALA A 167 -3.05 4.90 19.46
C ALA A 167 -4.07 5.65 20.34
N GLU A 168 -3.64 6.15 21.50
CA GLU A 168 -4.47 6.96 22.39
C GLU A 168 -4.87 8.28 21.75
N GLU A 169 -3.91 8.99 21.16
CA GLU A 169 -4.13 10.25 20.44
C GLU A 169 -5.15 10.06 19.31
N LYS A 170 -4.91 9.12 18.39
CA LYS A 170 -5.76 8.93 17.20
C LYS A 170 -7.14 8.40 17.56
N THR A 171 -7.29 7.69 18.67
CA THR A 171 -8.59 7.18 19.12
C THR A 171 -9.35 8.16 20.01
N GLY A 172 -8.76 9.31 20.35
CA GLY A 172 -9.34 10.28 21.27
C GLY A 172 -9.51 9.72 22.69
N GLY A 173 -8.57 8.91 23.16
CA GLY A 173 -8.59 8.31 24.50
C GLY A 173 -9.44 7.05 24.66
N ARG A 174 -10.10 6.57 23.60
CA ARG A 174 -10.88 5.32 23.66
C ARG A 174 -10.00 4.09 23.91
N ILE A 175 -8.77 4.11 23.42
CA ILE A 175 -7.73 3.12 23.70
C ILE A 175 -6.66 3.85 24.49
N ARG A 176 -6.52 3.60 25.80
CA ARG A 176 -5.49 4.26 26.60
C ARG A 176 -4.12 3.67 26.29
N ALA A 177 -3.05 4.47 26.31
CA ALA A 177 -1.70 3.96 26.08
C ALA A 177 -1.33 2.81 27.05
N SER A 178 -1.83 2.84 28.28
CA SER A 178 -1.65 1.78 29.29
C SER A 178 -2.27 0.44 28.91
N ASP A 179 -3.29 0.45 28.06
CA ASP A 179 -4.07 -0.73 27.68
C ASP A 179 -3.53 -1.38 26.40
N VAL A 180 -2.61 -0.71 25.70
CA VAL A 180 -1.97 -1.22 24.48
C VAL A 180 -0.98 -2.33 24.82
N ARG A 181 -1.21 -3.52 24.26
CA ARG A 181 -0.33 -4.67 24.46
C ARG A 181 0.91 -4.56 23.57
N ARG A 182 2.09 -4.64 24.19
CA ARG A 182 3.37 -4.55 23.48
C ARG A 182 3.96 -5.95 23.26
N PHE A 183 4.27 -6.22 22.00
CA PHE A 183 5.10 -7.33 21.54
C PHE A 183 6.46 -6.73 21.18
N ASP A 184 7.31 -6.57 22.19
CA ASP A 184 8.69 -6.12 22.02
C ASP A 184 9.55 -7.14 21.25
N LEU A 185 10.77 -6.77 20.87
CA LEU A 185 11.66 -7.66 20.11
C LEU A 185 11.93 -8.99 20.81
N ALA A 186 12.04 -9.01 22.14
CA ALA A 186 12.31 -10.24 22.89
C ALA A 186 11.11 -11.21 22.78
N LYS A 187 9.88 -10.69 22.88
CA LYS A 187 8.66 -11.44 22.64
C LYS A 187 8.54 -11.90 21.19
N VAL A 188 8.70 -10.99 20.23
CA VAL A 188 8.58 -11.25 18.79
C VAL A 188 9.53 -12.36 18.32
N ARG A 189 10.75 -12.39 18.87
CA ARG A 189 11.76 -13.43 18.60
C ARG A 189 11.56 -14.71 19.40
N GLY A 190 10.71 -14.69 20.42
CA GLY A 190 10.35 -15.83 21.26
C GLY A 190 9.04 -16.50 20.86
N ASP A 191 8.45 -17.21 21.81
CA ASP A 191 7.12 -17.84 21.67
C ASP A 191 6.04 -16.95 22.31
N VAL A 192 5.16 -16.39 21.48
CA VAL A 192 4.05 -15.53 21.87
C VAL A 192 2.70 -16.23 21.73
N ARG A 193 2.66 -17.51 21.39
CA ARG A 193 1.40 -18.24 21.11
C ARG A 193 0.43 -18.21 22.29
N ALA A 194 0.92 -18.35 23.51
CA ALA A 194 0.08 -18.26 24.71
C ALA A 194 -0.53 -16.85 24.88
N GLU A 195 0.26 -15.79 24.68
CA GLU A 195 -0.23 -14.41 24.76
C GLU A 195 -1.24 -14.14 23.64
N LEU A 196 -0.96 -14.56 22.41
CA LEU A 196 -1.87 -14.44 21.25
C LEU A 196 -3.21 -15.16 21.47
N ARG A 197 -3.20 -16.36 22.07
CA ARG A 197 -4.45 -17.09 22.43
C ARG A 197 -5.27 -16.34 23.47
N GLY A 198 -4.62 -15.65 24.41
CA GLY A 198 -5.27 -14.88 25.46
C GLY A 198 -5.93 -13.58 24.99
N LEU A 199 -5.54 -13.07 23.81
CA LEU A 199 -6.14 -11.85 23.26
C LEU A 199 -7.62 -12.02 22.97
N SER A 200 -8.42 -11.00 23.30
CA SER A 200 -9.85 -10.96 23.03
C SER A 200 -10.35 -9.51 23.01
N GLY A 201 -11.60 -9.29 22.55
CA GLY A 201 -12.24 -7.98 22.62
C GLY A 201 -11.58 -6.90 21.76
N ASN A 202 -11.00 -7.27 20.62
CA ASN A 202 -10.27 -6.39 19.71
C ASN A 202 -9.13 -5.60 20.41
N THR A 203 -8.40 -6.27 21.32
CA THR A 203 -7.26 -5.68 22.06
C THR A 203 -6.28 -4.99 21.09
N CYS A 204 -5.91 -3.74 21.39
CA CYS A 204 -4.90 -3.01 20.61
C CYS A 204 -3.51 -3.52 20.94
N CYS A 205 -2.76 -3.88 19.91
CA CYS A 205 -1.42 -4.42 20.05
C CYS A 205 -0.42 -3.62 19.20
N VAL A 206 0.80 -3.48 19.69
CA VAL A 206 1.94 -2.93 18.95
C VAL A 206 3.00 -4.00 18.81
N VAL A 207 3.59 -4.13 17.62
CA VAL A 207 4.63 -5.12 17.32
C VAL A 207 5.91 -4.41 16.93
N ASP A 208 6.98 -4.71 17.67
CA ASP A 208 8.33 -4.31 17.32
C ASP A 208 8.86 -5.17 16.16
N ALA A 209 9.59 -4.54 15.25
CA ALA A 209 10.35 -5.23 14.23
C ALA A 209 11.42 -4.29 13.67
N ILE A 210 12.66 -4.75 13.64
CA ILE A 210 13.80 -4.01 13.09
C ILE A 210 14.38 -4.67 11.84
N GLU A 211 14.02 -5.94 11.59
CA GLU A 211 14.43 -6.71 10.42
C GLU A 211 13.37 -7.76 10.03
N GLN A 212 13.43 -8.26 8.79
CA GLN A 212 12.44 -9.22 8.26
C GLN A 212 12.28 -10.49 9.12
N PRO A 213 13.36 -11.12 9.65
CA PRO A 213 13.23 -12.28 10.52
C PRO A 213 12.35 -12.08 11.77
N ASP A 214 12.25 -10.85 12.29
CA ASP A 214 11.37 -10.52 13.40
C ASP A 214 9.90 -10.79 13.01
N LEU A 215 9.48 -10.26 11.86
CA LEU A 215 8.13 -10.46 11.33
C LEU A 215 7.90 -11.89 10.86
N ASP A 216 8.91 -12.56 10.29
CA ASP A 216 8.79 -13.95 9.85
C ASP A 216 8.47 -14.89 11.02
N GLY A 217 9.16 -14.71 12.16
CA GLY A 217 8.91 -15.45 13.39
C GLY A 217 7.52 -15.20 13.97
N PHE A 218 7.12 -13.94 14.03
CA PHE A 218 5.82 -13.53 14.55
C PHE A 218 4.66 -14.01 13.66
N CYS A 219 4.76 -13.83 12.34
CA CYS A 219 3.71 -14.19 11.39
C CYS A 219 3.48 -15.71 11.30
N ARG A 220 4.52 -16.53 11.46
CA ARG A 220 4.33 -17.99 11.59
C ARG A 220 3.40 -18.33 12.75
N GLN A 221 3.61 -17.69 13.91
CA GLN A 221 2.78 -17.90 15.10
C GLN A 221 1.37 -17.32 14.91
N ILE A 222 1.20 -16.19 14.22
CA ILE A 222 -0.11 -15.65 13.82
C ILE A 222 -0.87 -16.67 12.97
N THR A 223 -0.22 -17.28 11.97
CA THR A 223 -0.85 -18.29 11.10
C THR A 223 -1.28 -19.53 11.88
N GLU A 224 -0.45 -20.00 12.82
CA GLU A 224 -0.80 -21.11 13.72
C GLU A 224 -2.04 -20.76 14.57
N ILE A 225 -2.03 -19.60 15.23
CA ILE A 225 -3.11 -19.19 16.14
C ILE A 225 -4.41 -18.89 15.40
N THR A 226 -4.36 -18.33 14.19
CA THR A 226 -5.55 -18.10 13.37
C THR A 226 -6.15 -19.40 12.84
N ALA A 227 -5.34 -20.44 12.61
CA ALA A 227 -5.84 -21.78 12.29
C ALA A 227 -6.61 -22.43 13.46
N GLU A 228 -6.36 -22.00 14.70
CA GLU A 228 -7.13 -22.40 15.89
C GLU A 228 -8.47 -21.63 16.03
N GLY A 229 -8.77 -20.71 15.11
CA GLY A 229 -10.03 -19.96 15.06
C GLY A 229 -9.95 -18.53 15.58
N LYS A 230 -8.77 -18.06 16.01
CA LYS A 230 -8.56 -16.66 16.36
C LYS A 230 -8.65 -15.76 15.13
N ARG A 231 -9.15 -14.55 15.33
CA ARG A 231 -9.36 -13.57 14.25
C ARG A 231 -8.60 -12.29 14.58
N PHE A 232 -7.68 -11.92 13.71
CA PHE A 232 -6.85 -10.73 13.88
C PHE A 232 -7.02 -9.75 12.73
N LEU A 233 -6.93 -8.46 13.06
CA LEU A 233 -6.89 -7.34 12.13
C LEU A 233 -5.51 -6.68 12.21
N PHE A 234 -4.90 -6.37 11.07
CA PHE A 234 -3.62 -5.68 11.04
C PHE A 234 -3.78 -4.28 10.45
N ARG A 235 -3.26 -3.27 11.13
CA ARG A 235 -2.92 -1.97 10.56
C ARG A 235 -1.43 -1.98 10.30
N SER A 236 -1.03 -2.17 9.04
CA SER A 236 0.39 -2.40 8.73
C SER A 236 0.91 -1.56 7.57
N ALA A 237 2.23 -1.48 7.47
CA ALA A 237 2.90 -1.14 6.23
C ALA A 237 3.22 -2.42 5.43
N ALA A 238 4.24 -2.37 4.57
CA ALA A 238 4.47 -3.37 3.54
C ALA A 238 5.20 -4.65 4.00
N SER A 239 6.14 -4.56 4.96
CA SER A 239 6.99 -5.73 5.31
C SER A 239 6.24 -6.85 6.02
N LEU A 240 5.12 -6.55 6.71
CA LEU A 240 4.26 -7.58 7.31
C LEU A 240 3.68 -8.52 6.25
N LEU A 241 3.34 -8.00 5.07
CA LEU A 241 2.70 -8.78 4.01
C LEU A 241 3.64 -9.85 3.46
N THR A 242 4.94 -9.54 3.35
CA THR A 242 5.97 -10.51 2.95
C THR A 242 6.01 -11.70 3.91
N SER A 243 6.01 -11.46 5.22
CA SER A 243 6.02 -12.52 6.24
C SER A 243 4.70 -13.28 6.34
N LEU A 244 3.55 -12.60 6.26
CA LEU A 244 2.23 -13.24 6.32
C LEU A 244 1.96 -14.12 5.10
N ALA A 245 2.26 -13.62 3.90
CA ALA A 245 2.02 -14.34 2.66
C ALA A 245 3.03 -15.48 2.46
N ALA A 246 4.26 -15.32 2.96
CA ALA A 246 5.36 -16.28 2.82
C ALA A 246 5.54 -16.73 1.36
N LEU A 247 5.46 -15.78 0.43
CA LEU A 247 5.67 -16.05 -1.00
C LEU A 247 7.12 -16.52 -1.24
N PRO A 248 7.36 -17.40 -2.22
CA PRO A 248 8.72 -17.71 -2.64
C PRO A 248 9.42 -16.45 -3.16
N PRO A 249 10.76 -16.45 -3.31
CA PRO A 249 11.45 -15.35 -3.97
C PRO A 249 10.86 -15.01 -5.34
N GLN A 250 10.90 -13.73 -5.72
CA GLN A 250 10.45 -13.24 -7.02
C GLN A 250 11.03 -14.12 -8.15
N PRO A 251 10.20 -14.86 -8.92
CA PRO A 251 10.69 -15.83 -9.90
C PRO A 251 11.58 -15.24 -11.00
N THR A 252 11.36 -13.96 -11.32
CA THR A 252 12.11 -13.24 -12.35
C THR A 252 12.95 -12.15 -11.69
N PRO A 253 14.30 -12.27 -11.68
CA PRO A 253 15.15 -11.22 -11.12
C PRO A 253 15.04 -9.93 -11.96
N PRO A 254 15.33 -8.76 -11.37
CA PRO A 254 15.17 -7.46 -12.03
C PRO A 254 15.84 -7.37 -13.41
N GLU A 255 17.04 -7.94 -13.54
CA GLU A 255 17.86 -7.91 -14.76
C GLU A 255 17.23 -8.71 -15.90
N ARG A 256 16.30 -9.61 -15.58
CA ARG A 256 15.57 -10.43 -16.56
C ARG A 256 14.13 -9.99 -16.75
N MET A 257 13.66 -8.90 -16.13
CA MET A 257 12.27 -8.47 -16.31
C MET A 257 11.89 -8.20 -17.77
N ALA A 258 12.88 -7.91 -18.63
CA ALA A 258 12.69 -7.78 -20.08
C ALA A 258 12.11 -9.05 -20.77
N VAL A 259 12.14 -10.23 -20.12
CA VAL A 259 11.47 -11.43 -20.63
C VAL A 259 9.96 -11.26 -20.76
N TYR A 260 9.35 -10.33 -20.03
CA TYR A 260 7.93 -9.98 -20.14
C TYR A 260 7.66 -8.99 -21.29
N SER A 261 8.32 -9.17 -22.43
CA SER A 261 8.01 -8.43 -23.65
C SER A 261 7.00 -9.20 -24.51
N ARG A 262 5.97 -8.50 -24.99
CA ARG A 262 5.07 -9.06 -26.01
C ARG A 262 5.76 -8.97 -27.36
N ASN A 263 6.04 -10.11 -27.98
CA ASN A 263 6.61 -10.23 -29.32
C ASN A 263 7.99 -9.54 -29.49
N ASN A 264 8.73 -9.29 -28.42
CA ASN A 264 9.98 -8.52 -28.43
C ASN A 264 9.86 -7.10 -29.04
N ASN A 265 8.65 -6.55 -29.09
CA ASN A 265 8.43 -5.19 -29.57
C ASN A 265 8.92 -4.17 -28.52
N PRO A 266 9.36 -2.97 -28.96
CA PRO A 266 9.69 -1.90 -28.03
C PRO A 266 8.43 -1.47 -27.25
N GLY A 267 8.63 -1.19 -25.96
CA GLY A 267 7.59 -0.61 -25.11
C GLY A 267 7.59 0.92 -25.16
N ALA A 268 6.69 1.53 -24.38
CA ALA A 268 6.70 2.96 -24.10
C ALA A 268 7.00 3.20 -22.61
N VAL A 269 7.76 4.26 -22.31
CA VAL A 269 7.99 4.76 -20.96
C VAL A 269 7.29 6.11 -20.84
N ILE A 270 6.41 6.25 -19.86
CA ILE A 270 5.65 7.49 -19.61
C ILE A 270 6.13 8.12 -18.30
N VAL A 271 6.65 9.35 -18.37
CA VAL A 271 7.23 10.08 -17.24
C VAL A 271 6.45 11.37 -16.99
N GLY A 272 5.41 11.28 -16.16
CA GLY A 272 4.63 12.47 -15.74
C GLY A 272 5.26 13.26 -14.59
N SER A 273 6.12 12.63 -13.78
CA SER A 273 6.67 13.23 -12.57
C SER A 273 7.75 14.28 -12.86
N TYR A 274 7.55 15.52 -12.39
CA TYR A 274 8.51 16.61 -12.59
C TYR A 274 9.58 16.79 -11.49
N VAL A 275 9.63 15.91 -10.49
CA VAL A 275 10.59 16.04 -9.37
C VAL A 275 12.03 15.68 -9.77
N ALA A 276 13.00 16.19 -9.01
CA ALA A 276 14.43 16.07 -9.29
C ALA A 276 14.92 14.61 -9.45
N LYS A 277 14.39 13.67 -8.65
CA LYS A 277 14.76 12.24 -8.77
C LYS A 277 14.33 11.67 -10.13
N SER A 278 13.08 11.91 -10.52
CA SER A 278 12.54 11.51 -11.82
C SER A 278 13.28 12.18 -12.98
N THR A 279 13.71 13.44 -12.83
CA THR A 279 14.55 14.13 -13.85
C THR A 279 15.88 13.42 -14.08
N ARG A 280 16.58 13.02 -13.00
CA ARG A 280 17.85 12.31 -13.12
C ARG A 280 17.68 10.94 -13.77
N GLN A 281 16.61 10.22 -13.42
CA GLN A 281 16.27 8.94 -14.05
C GLN A 281 15.97 9.10 -15.54
N LEU A 282 15.16 10.10 -15.92
CA LEU A 282 14.85 10.41 -17.31
C LEU A 282 16.11 10.78 -18.11
N THR A 283 16.99 11.61 -17.54
CA THR A 283 18.25 12.01 -18.18
C THR A 283 19.14 10.80 -18.47
N ALA A 284 19.27 9.88 -17.52
CA ALA A 284 20.02 8.64 -17.70
C ALA A 284 19.39 7.72 -18.75
N LEU A 285 18.05 7.61 -18.76
CA LEU A 285 17.30 6.83 -19.75
C LEU A 285 17.49 7.38 -21.17
N MET A 286 17.37 8.70 -21.36
CA MET A 286 17.51 9.36 -22.67
C MET A 286 18.91 9.22 -23.28
N ALA A 287 19.93 8.91 -22.47
CA ALA A 287 21.28 8.66 -22.95
C ALA A 287 21.50 7.22 -23.48
N LEU A 288 20.53 6.32 -23.32
CA LEU A 288 20.61 4.95 -23.83
C LEU A 288 20.36 4.90 -25.34
N PRO A 289 21.00 3.96 -26.07
CA PRO A 289 20.73 3.75 -27.49
C PRO A 289 19.30 3.24 -27.71
N GLY A 290 18.71 3.56 -28.87
CA GLY A 290 17.39 3.07 -29.25
C GLY A 290 16.22 3.79 -28.55
N ILE A 291 16.48 4.95 -27.94
CA ILE A 291 15.45 5.78 -27.28
C ILE A 291 14.97 6.89 -28.22
N SER A 292 13.66 7.10 -28.27
CA SER A 292 13.03 8.28 -28.89
C SER A 292 12.25 9.05 -27.82
N ALA A 293 12.76 10.20 -27.41
CA ALA A 293 12.11 11.04 -26.41
C ALA A 293 11.09 11.99 -27.06
N ILE A 294 9.91 12.06 -26.47
CA ILE A 294 8.81 12.93 -26.89
C ILE A 294 8.39 13.76 -25.69
N GLU A 295 8.62 15.06 -25.76
CA GLU A 295 8.16 15.97 -24.72
C GLU A 295 6.69 16.33 -24.93
N VAL A 296 5.91 16.23 -23.86
CA VAL A 296 4.56 16.75 -23.74
C VAL A 296 4.66 18.14 -23.12
N GLU A 297 4.44 19.15 -23.95
CA GLU A 297 4.37 20.55 -23.52
C GLU A 297 3.07 20.75 -22.74
N VAL A 298 3.17 20.76 -21.40
CA VAL A 298 1.97 20.78 -20.53
C VAL A 298 1.08 22.01 -20.73
N ASP A 299 1.67 23.11 -21.23
CA ASP A 299 0.97 24.36 -21.55
C ASP A 299 0.03 24.20 -22.75
N ARG A 300 0.39 23.33 -23.70
CA ARG A 300 -0.41 23.03 -24.89
C ARG A 300 -1.62 22.16 -24.60
N ILE A 301 -1.61 21.41 -23.50
CA ILE A 301 -2.77 20.60 -23.06
C ILE A 301 -4.01 21.49 -22.87
N GLN A 302 -3.85 22.73 -22.39
CA GLN A 302 -4.96 23.66 -22.21
C GLN A 302 -5.33 24.43 -23.47
N GLN A 303 -4.40 24.57 -24.41
CA GLN A 303 -4.57 25.40 -25.60
C GLN A 303 -5.15 24.61 -26.78
N ASP A 304 -4.56 23.45 -27.09
CA ASP A 304 -4.83 22.67 -28.29
C ASP A 304 -4.74 21.16 -28.03
N ARG A 305 -5.29 20.70 -26.91
CA ARG A 305 -5.25 19.32 -26.41
C ARG A 305 -5.29 18.24 -27.50
N GLU A 306 -6.33 18.23 -28.33
CA GLU A 306 -6.54 17.17 -29.32
C GLU A 306 -5.46 17.17 -30.38
N ILE A 307 -5.05 18.35 -30.85
CA ILE A 307 -3.96 18.48 -31.84
C ILE A 307 -2.64 18.01 -31.22
N HIS A 308 -2.37 18.42 -29.98
CA HIS A 308 -1.16 18.02 -29.27
C HIS A 308 -1.11 16.50 -29.04
N LEU A 309 -2.23 15.90 -28.62
CA LEU A 309 -2.34 14.45 -28.43
C LEU A 309 -2.06 13.69 -29.73
N GLN A 310 -2.67 14.12 -30.85
CA GLN A 310 -2.42 13.50 -32.15
C GLN A 310 -0.95 13.62 -32.59
N GLN A 311 -0.29 14.74 -32.32
CA GLN A 311 1.15 14.91 -32.60
C GLN A 311 2.03 13.96 -31.79
N VAL A 312 1.74 13.82 -30.49
CA VAL A 312 2.45 12.89 -29.59
C VAL A 312 2.24 11.45 -30.04
N LEU A 313 0.99 11.05 -30.31
CA LEU A 313 0.66 9.71 -30.80
C LEU A 313 1.32 9.39 -32.13
N HIS A 314 1.32 10.32 -33.08
CA HIS A 314 1.99 10.14 -34.37
C HIS A 314 3.50 9.95 -34.22
N SER A 315 4.14 10.75 -33.36
CA SER A 315 5.57 10.64 -33.07
C SER A 315 5.90 9.33 -32.37
N ALA A 316 5.05 8.88 -31.45
CA ALA A 316 5.20 7.61 -30.74
C ALA A 316 5.05 6.41 -31.67
N ALA A 317 4.07 6.44 -32.59
CA ALA A 317 3.88 5.40 -33.60
C ALA A 317 5.08 5.32 -34.56
N THR A 318 5.57 6.47 -35.03
CA THR A 318 6.75 6.54 -35.90
C THR A 318 7.99 5.93 -35.23
N ALA A 319 8.21 6.23 -33.95
CA ALA A 319 9.31 5.65 -33.19
C ALA A 319 9.16 4.13 -32.99
N PHE A 320 7.94 3.66 -32.70
CA PHE A 320 7.63 2.25 -32.56
C PHE A 320 7.90 1.48 -33.86
N ASP A 321 7.45 2.01 -35.01
CA ASP A 321 7.68 1.42 -36.33
C ASP A 321 9.17 1.37 -36.71
N ALA A 322 9.97 2.31 -36.18
CA ALA A 322 11.42 2.32 -36.32
C ALA A 322 12.15 1.38 -35.34
N GLY A 323 11.43 0.65 -34.48
CA GLY A 323 12.01 -0.25 -33.48
C GLY A 323 12.61 0.46 -32.27
N LEU A 324 12.26 1.73 -32.04
CA LEU A 324 12.75 2.53 -30.92
C LEU A 324 11.81 2.42 -29.71
N ILE A 325 12.39 2.52 -28.50
CA ILE A 325 11.63 2.66 -27.27
C ILE A 325 11.23 4.13 -27.12
N THR A 326 9.92 4.37 -27.12
CA THR A 326 9.36 5.71 -26.97
C THR A 326 9.38 6.13 -25.50
N VAL A 327 9.89 7.33 -25.21
CA VAL A 327 9.89 7.92 -23.87
C VAL A 327 9.07 9.21 -23.91
N ILE A 328 7.82 9.13 -23.49
CA ILE A 328 6.92 10.29 -23.39
C ILE A 328 7.11 10.92 -22.02
N HIS A 329 7.49 12.19 -21.95
CA HIS A 329 7.68 12.87 -20.67
C HIS A 329 7.04 14.25 -20.68
N THR A 330 6.54 14.68 -19.52
CA THR A 330 6.07 16.07 -19.37
C THR A 330 7.26 17.03 -19.38
N SER A 331 7.00 18.27 -19.81
CA SER A 331 7.95 19.37 -19.75
C SER A 331 8.53 19.53 -18.34
N ARG A 332 9.82 19.89 -18.25
CA ARG A 332 10.54 19.98 -16.97
C ARG A 332 10.43 21.37 -16.34
N GLY A 333 10.02 21.43 -15.08
CA GLY A 333 9.95 22.66 -14.29
C GLY A 333 8.73 22.65 -13.38
N GLU A 334 8.82 23.31 -12.22
CA GLU A 334 7.65 23.49 -11.36
C GLU A 334 6.88 24.74 -11.82
N ARG A 335 5.61 24.56 -12.15
CA ARG A 335 4.68 25.68 -12.35
C ARG A 335 4.26 26.24 -10.99
N VAL A 336 4.20 27.56 -10.90
CA VAL A 336 3.64 28.26 -9.74
C VAL A 336 2.14 28.43 -9.97
N PHE A 337 1.32 28.03 -9.01
CA PHE A 337 -0.14 28.14 -9.04
C PHE A 337 -0.60 29.14 -7.97
N GLY A 338 -1.75 29.78 -8.18
CA GLY A 338 -2.33 30.72 -7.22
C GLY A 338 -2.85 30.03 -5.97
N ASP A 339 -3.37 28.81 -6.10
CA ASP A 339 -3.84 27.98 -5.00
C ASP A 339 -3.69 26.47 -5.25
N SER A 340 -4.05 25.67 -4.24
CA SER A 340 -3.99 24.20 -4.29
C SER A 340 -5.02 23.58 -5.24
N THR A 341 -6.15 24.25 -5.48
CA THR A 341 -7.24 23.78 -6.33
C THR A 341 -6.84 23.86 -7.80
N GLU A 342 -6.25 24.98 -8.20
CA GLU A 342 -5.68 25.17 -9.54
C GLU A 342 -4.56 24.17 -9.83
N ARG A 343 -3.66 23.95 -8.85
CA ARG A 343 -2.59 22.95 -8.96
C ARG A 343 -3.16 21.54 -9.17
N LEU A 344 -4.21 21.19 -8.42
CA LEU A 344 -4.86 19.87 -8.51
C LEU A 344 -5.54 19.70 -9.87
N ALA A 345 -6.36 20.67 -10.29
CA ALA A 345 -7.07 20.63 -11.57
C ALA A 345 -6.09 20.53 -12.75
N PHE A 346 -4.97 21.26 -12.70
CA PHE A 346 -3.91 21.14 -13.69
C PHE A 346 -3.25 19.75 -13.68
N GLY A 347 -2.97 19.20 -12.50
CA GLY A 347 -2.46 17.84 -12.34
C GLY A 347 -3.39 16.78 -12.93
N GLU A 348 -4.70 16.92 -12.73
CA GLU A 348 -5.73 16.06 -13.32
C GLU A 348 -5.74 16.14 -14.85
N GLN A 349 -5.63 17.34 -15.44
CA GLN A 349 -5.55 17.52 -16.88
C GLN A 349 -4.31 16.85 -17.49
N VAL A 350 -3.15 17.05 -16.87
CA VAL A 350 -1.90 16.40 -17.31
C VAL A 350 -2.02 14.88 -17.18
N SER A 351 -2.54 14.38 -16.06
CA SER A 351 -2.75 12.94 -15.88
C SER A 351 -3.72 12.36 -16.90
N ALA A 352 -4.82 13.06 -17.19
CA ALA A 352 -5.79 12.62 -18.19
C ALA A 352 -5.17 12.56 -19.59
N PHE A 353 -4.38 13.57 -19.97
CA PHE A 353 -3.66 13.58 -21.25
C PHE A 353 -2.67 12.41 -21.39
N LEU A 354 -1.98 12.03 -20.31
CA LEU A 354 -1.03 10.91 -20.34
C LEU A 354 -1.69 9.52 -20.32
N VAL A 355 -2.98 9.44 -19.97
CA VAL A 355 -3.74 8.19 -19.88
C VAL A 355 -4.57 7.93 -21.15
N ASP A 356 -4.96 8.99 -21.87
CA ASP A 356 -5.54 8.93 -23.21
C ASP A 356 -4.50 8.49 -24.26
#